data_AF-A0A8S0QIQ6-F1
#
_entry.id   AF-A0A8S0QIQ6-F1
#
_cell.length_a   1.000
_cell.length_b   1.000
_cell.length_c   1.000
_cell.angle_alpha   90.00
_cell.angle_beta   90.00
_cell.angle_gamma   90.00
#
_symmetry.space_group_name_H-M   'P 1'
#
loop_
_entity.id
_entity.type
_entity.pdbx_description
1 polymer ?
#
loop_
_entity_poly.entity_id
_entity_poly.type
_entity_poly.pdbx_seq_one_letter_code
_entity_poly.pdbx_strand_id
1 'polypeptide(L)'
;MEMNAVLGRMASTAQELSHYHSGDGEPIYLTYSDFHSYLLMDASCMKELNQWFVKQLDTGPYRLVAEEGKSKCSWVSLNETSNVLVRDSENSHHQRLSELQRLRSIFGTSERQWVEAQVENAKQQAILMTFKAQVTSDEAHIHLDLHSLRRKHAEFAGELSSLYRKEEKLLSETIPDLCSELAQLQDTYILQGDYDLKVMRQELYITRQKVFINHLINQLSRHQFLKLACQLEKKTMHGAYSLLKVIELELQGYLSATKSRVGHCIALVQAASDVPEQGAVDDRDTFLHGVRDLLSIYSNAQVGLSTYVSAPGIVQQLSNLHSDLMALQSDLEHTLPGDRNRCLNDLCTLVQNLQQLLFASSTTAQPILTPWTLMKELDEMEKVNAKLSTAVEDVTLEHCKKNEIVKHHSQEITFQRRVFVDFFCNPERLRNQVKELTSRVTALQTS
;
A
#
# COMPACT_ATOMS: atom_id res chain seq x y z
N MET A 1 -47.63 -23.38 25.72
CA MET A 1 -47.00 -22.37 26.60
C MET A 1 -45.81 -21.68 25.94
N GLU A 2 -44.99 -22.39 25.15
CA GLU A 2 -43.80 -21.80 24.50
C GLU A 2 -44.11 -20.67 23.50
N MET A 3 -45.20 -20.77 22.73
CA MET A 3 -45.57 -19.73 21.76
C MET A 3 -45.85 -18.36 22.41
N ASN A 4 -46.52 -18.36 23.57
CA ASN A 4 -46.78 -17.12 24.32
C ASN A 4 -45.49 -16.53 24.91
N ALA A 5 -44.52 -17.37 25.29
CA ALA A 5 -43.21 -16.91 25.74
C ALA A 5 -42.38 -16.31 24.59
N VAL A 6 -42.45 -16.88 23.39
CA VAL A 6 -41.80 -16.33 22.19
C VAL A 6 -42.42 -14.98 21.82
N LEU A 7 -43.76 -14.88 21.76
CA LEU A 7 -44.46 -13.62 21.49
C LEU A 7 -44.16 -12.54 22.53
N GLY A 8 -44.08 -12.91 23.81
CA GLY A 8 -43.69 -11.98 24.89
C GLY A 8 -42.28 -11.42 24.71
N ARG A 9 -41.31 -12.27 24.32
CA ARG A 9 -39.94 -11.83 24.01
C ARG A 9 -39.87 -10.96 22.75
N MET A 10 -40.67 -11.27 21.72
CA MET A 10 -40.75 -10.42 20.53
C MET A 10 -41.34 -9.04 20.85
N ALA A 11 -42.36 -8.98 21.71
CA ALA A 11 -42.94 -7.71 22.15
C ALA A 11 -41.94 -6.86 22.95
N SER A 12 -41.19 -7.47 23.88
CA SER A 12 -40.20 -6.73 24.68
C SER A 12 -39.06 -6.18 23.80
N THR A 13 -38.54 -7.01 22.88
CA THR A 13 -37.47 -6.59 21.95
C THR A 13 -37.93 -5.52 20.97
N ALA A 14 -39.17 -5.58 20.48
CA ALA A 14 -39.75 -4.52 19.65
C ALA A 14 -39.91 -3.20 20.43
N GLN A 15 -40.26 -3.28 21.71
CA GLN A 15 -40.39 -2.11 22.58
C GLN A 15 -39.03 -1.48 22.92
N GLU A 16 -38.00 -2.28 23.14
CA GLU A 16 -36.61 -1.83 23.26
C GLU A 16 -36.12 -1.15 21.96
N LEU A 17 -36.37 -1.75 20.80
CA LEU A 17 -36.04 -1.14 19.49
C LEU A 17 -36.78 0.19 19.29
N SER A 18 -38.06 0.27 19.66
CA SER A 18 -38.82 1.51 19.62
C SER A 18 -38.22 2.59 20.51
N HIS A 19 -37.70 2.22 21.70
CA HIS A 19 -37.04 3.15 22.60
C HIS A 19 -35.71 3.66 22.02
N TYR A 20 -34.93 2.81 21.36
CA TYR A 20 -33.70 3.25 20.68
C TYR A 20 -33.95 4.19 19.49
N HIS A 21 -35.16 4.16 18.93
CA HIS A 21 -35.58 5.01 17.81
C HIS A 21 -36.45 6.21 18.21
N SER A 22 -36.80 6.38 19.49
CA SER A 22 -37.62 7.52 19.95
C SER A 22 -36.85 8.84 20.08
N GLY A 23 -35.51 8.79 20.05
CA GLY A 23 -34.64 9.98 20.10
C GLY A 23 -34.44 10.59 21.49
N ASP A 24 -35.00 9.98 22.55
CA ASP A 24 -34.91 10.47 23.94
C ASP A 24 -33.60 10.08 24.66
N GLY A 25 -32.73 9.27 24.03
CA GLY A 25 -31.46 8.79 24.59
C GLY A 25 -30.23 9.25 23.79
N GLU A 26 -29.02 8.82 24.21
CA GLU A 26 -27.80 9.08 23.43
C GLU A 26 -27.94 8.56 21.98
N PRO A 27 -27.55 9.35 20.97
CA PRO A 27 -27.72 8.96 19.57
C PRO A 27 -26.74 7.83 19.23
N ILE A 28 -27.26 6.60 19.18
CA ILE A 28 -26.52 5.38 18.80
C ILE A 28 -26.15 5.39 17.31
N TYR A 29 -26.90 6.14 16.52
CA TYR A 29 -26.87 6.15 15.06
C TYR A 29 -26.38 7.50 14.53
N LEU A 30 -25.55 7.48 13.49
CA LEU A 30 -25.04 8.70 12.86
C LEU A 30 -26.19 9.53 12.26
N THR A 31 -27.29 8.91 11.86
CA THR A 31 -28.47 9.63 11.35
C THR A 31 -29.16 10.52 12.38
N TYR A 32 -29.00 10.24 13.67
CA TYR A 32 -29.56 11.05 14.76
C TYR A 32 -28.55 12.03 15.37
N SER A 33 -27.32 12.04 14.86
CA SER A 33 -26.26 12.96 15.33
C SER A 33 -26.35 14.31 14.63
N ASP A 34 -26.10 15.39 15.37
CA ASP A 34 -26.02 16.74 14.80
C ASP A 34 -24.65 17.00 14.15
N PHE A 35 -24.62 17.15 12.83
CA PHE A 35 -23.41 17.47 12.07
C PHE A 35 -23.11 18.97 11.98
N HIS A 36 -23.92 19.84 12.60
CA HIS A 36 -23.71 21.29 12.51
C HIS A 36 -22.33 21.72 13.03
N SER A 37 -21.90 21.14 14.16
CA SER A 37 -20.57 21.38 14.74
C SER A 37 -19.43 20.98 13.78
N TYR A 38 -19.55 19.81 13.15
CA TYR A 38 -18.61 19.31 12.15
C TYR A 38 -18.53 20.24 10.92
N LEU A 39 -19.68 20.67 10.39
CA LEU A 39 -19.74 21.57 9.23
C LEU A 39 -19.14 22.95 9.53
N LEU A 40 -19.36 23.48 10.75
CA LEU A 40 -18.76 24.73 11.18
C LEU A 40 -17.22 24.64 11.28
N MET A 41 -16.71 23.54 11.84
CA MET A 41 -15.28 23.28 11.90
C MET A 41 -14.67 23.11 10.50
N ASP A 42 -15.36 22.38 9.62
CA ASP A 42 -14.88 22.15 8.26
C ASP A 42 -14.84 23.44 7.43
N ALA A 43 -15.87 24.27 7.53
CA ALA A 43 -15.91 25.59 6.89
C ALA A 43 -14.79 26.52 7.42
N SER A 44 -14.48 26.45 8.72
CA SER A 44 -13.38 27.22 9.32
C SER A 44 -12.01 26.72 8.83
N CYS A 45 -11.82 25.40 8.80
CA CYS A 45 -10.61 24.78 8.26
C CYS A 45 -10.39 25.15 6.78
N MET A 46 -11.43 25.12 5.96
CA MET A 46 -11.38 25.54 4.55
C MET A 46 -10.98 27.01 4.41
N LYS A 47 -11.46 27.90 5.28
CA LYS A 47 -11.05 29.32 5.29
C LYS A 47 -9.56 29.48 5.60
N GLU A 48 -9.07 28.79 6.62
CA GLU A 48 -7.64 28.81 6.97
C GLU A 48 -6.76 28.24 5.87
N LEU A 49 -7.19 27.15 5.24
CA LEU A 49 -6.49 26.50 4.13
C LEU A 49 -6.40 27.41 2.90
N ASN A 50 -7.48 28.13 2.59
CA ASN A 50 -7.47 29.15 1.53
C ASN A 50 -6.57 30.34 1.87
N GLN A 51 -6.57 30.82 3.12
CA GLN A 51 -5.65 31.87 3.54
C GLN A 51 -4.19 31.42 3.46
N TRP A 52 -3.90 30.18 3.85
CA TRP A 52 -2.57 29.59 3.72
C TRP A 52 -2.15 29.47 2.26
N PHE A 53 -3.05 29.05 1.37
CA PHE A 53 -2.82 28.97 -0.08
C PHE A 53 -2.41 30.33 -0.63
N VAL A 54 -3.21 31.37 -0.35
CA VAL A 54 -2.93 32.73 -0.81
C VAL A 54 -1.58 33.24 -0.28
N LYS A 55 -1.28 32.98 1.00
CA LYS A 55 -0.03 33.41 1.64
C LYS A 55 1.21 32.69 1.11
N GLN A 56 1.10 31.41 0.76
CA GLN A 56 2.28 30.58 0.43
C GLN A 56 2.49 30.38 -1.07
N LEU A 57 1.42 30.42 -1.87
CA LEU A 57 1.43 30.07 -3.29
C LEU A 57 1.08 31.26 -4.19
N ASP A 58 0.09 32.10 -3.83
CA ASP A 58 -0.29 33.25 -4.65
C ASP A 58 0.58 34.49 -4.40
N THR A 59 1.08 34.67 -3.19
CA THR A 59 1.86 35.85 -2.79
C THR A 59 3.33 35.48 -2.58
N GLY A 60 4.20 35.84 -3.53
CA GLY A 60 5.66 35.72 -3.38
C GLY A 60 6.41 35.22 -4.63
N PRO A 61 7.72 34.90 -4.50
CA PRO A 61 8.60 34.46 -5.61
C PRO A 61 8.16 33.14 -6.27
N TYR A 62 7.17 32.45 -5.70
CA TYR A 62 6.60 31.21 -6.23
C TYR A 62 5.59 31.43 -7.36
N ARG A 63 4.95 32.62 -7.41
CA ARG A 63 4.15 33.04 -8.57
C ARG A 63 5.05 33.23 -9.81
N LEU A 64 6.26 33.76 -9.61
CA LEU A 64 7.27 33.86 -10.67
C LEU A 64 7.69 32.46 -11.16
N VAL A 65 7.82 31.46 -10.30
CA VAL A 65 8.13 30.08 -10.73
C VAL A 65 6.98 29.49 -11.57
N ALA A 66 5.72 29.77 -11.21
CA ALA A 66 4.55 29.31 -11.96
C ALA A 66 4.35 30.07 -13.29
N GLU A 67 4.63 31.37 -13.35
CA GLU A 67 4.52 32.21 -14.55
C GLU A 67 5.75 32.07 -15.48
N GLU A 68 6.96 31.97 -14.94
CA GLU A 68 8.19 31.65 -15.69
C GLU A 68 8.16 30.21 -16.22
N GLY A 69 7.61 29.25 -15.46
CA GLY A 69 7.40 27.89 -15.95
C GLY A 69 6.44 27.84 -17.14
N LYS A 70 5.38 28.65 -17.14
CA LYS A 70 4.43 28.74 -18.28
C LYS A 70 5.01 29.47 -19.50
N SER A 71 5.85 30.48 -19.29
CA SER A 71 6.43 31.31 -20.37
C SER A 71 7.77 30.79 -20.92
N LYS A 72 8.55 30.04 -20.13
CA LYS A 72 9.86 29.48 -20.54
C LYS A 72 9.84 27.97 -20.81
N CYS A 73 8.84 27.23 -20.31
CA CYS A 73 8.62 25.82 -20.64
C CYS A 73 7.42 25.60 -21.57
N SER A 74 7.14 26.53 -22.50
CA SER A 74 6.48 26.10 -23.74
C SER A 74 7.52 25.25 -24.46
N TRP A 75 7.42 23.93 -24.34
CA TRP A 75 7.98 23.03 -25.34
C TRP A 75 7.59 23.63 -26.69
N VAL A 76 8.59 23.93 -27.51
CA VAL A 76 8.43 24.47 -28.85
C VAL A 76 7.30 23.70 -29.54
N SER A 77 6.10 24.27 -29.54
CA SER A 77 5.03 23.81 -30.40
C SER A 77 5.41 24.36 -31.75
N LEU A 78 5.98 23.50 -32.59
CA LEU A 78 6.52 23.78 -33.92
C LEU A 78 5.49 24.34 -34.92
N ASN A 79 4.30 24.77 -34.49
CA ASN A 79 3.17 25.10 -35.34
C ASN A 79 2.62 26.53 -35.22
N GLU A 80 3.32 27.47 -34.56
CA GLU A 80 2.87 28.87 -34.57
C GLU A 80 4.00 29.82 -35.01
N THR A 81 4.16 29.90 -36.32
CA THR A 81 4.94 30.91 -37.06
C THR A 81 4.21 32.24 -37.15
N SER A 82 3.81 32.81 -36.01
CA SER A 82 3.28 34.17 -35.96
C SER A 82 3.83 34.95 -34.79
N ASN A 83 4.96 35.62 -35.03
CA ASN A 83 5.32 36.98 -34.60
C ASN A 83 4.60 37.58 -33.37
N VAL A 84 4.62 36.87 -32.24
CA VAL A 84 4.43 37.48 -30.92
C VAL A 84 5.53 36.94 -30.00
N LEU A 85 6.77 37.24 -30.36
CA LEU A 85 7.86 37.30 -29.40
C LEU A 85 7.51 38.43 -28.43
N VAL A 86 6.87 38.06 -27.32
CA VAL A 86 6.68 38.93 -26.16
C VAL A 86 8.04 39.49 -25.81
N ARG A 87 8.14 40.82 -25.95
CA ARG A 87 9.32 41.65 -25.81
C ARG A 87 9.69 41.86 -24.33
N ASP A 88 9.77 40.77 -23.57
CA ASP A 88 10.31 40.71 -22.20
C ASP A 88 11.48 39.71 -22.25
N SER A 89 12.77 40.05 -22.26
CA SER A 89 13.47 41.28 -21.94
C SER A 89 14.91 41.17 -22.51
N GLU A 90 15.14 41.59 -23.75
CA GLU A 90 16.48 41.61 -24.35
C GLU A 90 17.49 42.35 -23.44
N ASN A 91 17.01 43.38 -22.73
CA ASN A 91 17.77 44.12 -21.72
C ASN A 91 18.23 43.26 -20.53
N SER A 92 17.44 42.29 -20.04
CA SER A 92 17.85 41.44 -18.91
C SER A 92 18.82 40.35 -19.33
N HIS A 93 18.66 39.82 -20.55
CA HIS A 93 19.61 38.88 -21.14
C HIS A 93 20.96 39.56 -21.40
N HIS A 94 20.94 40.78 -21.95
CA HIS A 94 22.16 41.58 -22.12
C HIS A 94 22.83 41.94 -20.79
N GLN A 95 22.06 42.26 -19.75
CA GLN A 95 22.61 42.47 -18.40
C GLN A 95 23.27 41.20 -17.83
N ARG A 96 22.66 40.03 -17.99
CA ARG A 96 23.23 38.75 -17.53
C ARG A 96 24.50 38.38 -18.27
N LEU A 97 24.53 38.57 -19.59
CA LEU A 97 25.73 38.35 -20.40
C LEU A 97 26.85 39.32 -20.02
N SER A 98 26.53 40.59 -19.76
CA SER A 98 27.48 41.59 -19.28
C SER A 98 28.03 41.25 -17.90
N GLU A 99 27.20 40.75 -16.99
CA GLU A 99 27.63 40.31 -15.65
C GLU A 99 28.49 39.05 -15.71
N LEU A 100 28.17 38.07 -16.57
CA LEU A 100 29.03 36.89 -16.79
C LEU A 100 30.40 37.31 -17.33
N GLN A 101 30.42 38.21 -18.31
CA GLN A 101 31.67 38.74 -18.86
C GLN A 101 32.48 39.50 -17.80
N ARG A 102 31.81 40.25 -16.91
CA ARG A 102 32.45 40.91 -15.76
C ARG A 102 33.05 39.89 -14.80
N LEU A 103 32.31 38.85 -14.41
CA LEU A 103 32.77 37.80 -13.50
C LEU A 103 33.97 37.04 -14.08
N ARG A 104 33.93 36.70 -15.37
CA ARG A 104 35.04 36.05 -16.08
C ARG A 104 36.31 36.91 -16.07
N SER A 105 36.17 38.22 -16.27
CA SER A 105 37.32 39.14 -16.25
C SER A 105 37.96 39.26 -14.87
N ILE A 106 37.15 39.30 -13.82
CA ILE A 106 37.63 39.42 -12.44
C ILE A 106 38.30 38.12 -11.99
N PHE A 107 37.68 36.97 -12.28
CA PHE A 107 38.17 35.68 -11.83
C PHE A 107 39.56 35.33 -12.38
N GLY A 108 39.79 35.56 -13.68
CA GLY A 108 41.12 35.33 -14.27
C GLY A 108 42.21 36.16 -13.59
N THR A 109 41.90 37.41 -13.24
CA THR A 109 42.86 38.28 -12.51
C THR A 109 43.05 37.88 -11.06
N SER A 110 41.98 37.46 -10.36
CA SER A 110 42.07 37.06 -8.95
C SER A 110 42.78 35.72 -8.77
N GLU A 111 42.54 34.75 -9.65
CA GLU A 111 43.24 33.45 -9.63
C GLU A 111 44.74 33.64 -9.89
N ARG A 112 45.09 34.48 -10.87
CA ARG A 112 46.48 34.82 -11.13
C ARG A 112 47.16 35.45 -9.91
N GLN A 113 46.52 36.45 -9.29
CA GLN A 113 47.05 37.10 -8.08
C GLN A 113 47.20 36.11 -6.93
N TRP A 114 46.26 35.17 -6.79
CA TRP A 114 46.33 34.13 -5.78
C TRP A 114 47.50 33.16 -6.03
N VAL A 115 47.70 32.71 -7.27
CA VAL A 115 48.85 31.86 -7.65
C VAL A 115 50.17 32.60 -7.43
N GLU A 116 50.28 33.87 -7.86
CA GLU A 116 51.48 34.69 -7.65
C GLU A 116 51.79 34.86 -6.14
N ALA A 117 50.78 35.08 -5.31
CA ALA A 117 50.94 35.16 -3.86
C ALA A 117 51.39 33.83 -3.24
N GLN A 118 50.88 32.70 -3.73
CA GLN A 118 51.32 31.37 -3.28
C GLN A 118 52.78 31.07 -3.68
N VAL A 119 53.16 31.44 -4.91
CA VAL A 119 54.54 31.28 -5.40
C VAL A 119 55.51 32.13 -4.58
N GLU A 120 55.17 33.39 -4.32
CA GLU A 120 56.02 34.28 -3.52
C GLU A 120 56.13 33.80 -2.06
N ASN A 121 55.05 33.29 -1.47
CA ASN A 121 55.10 32.66 -0.15
C ASN A 121 56.02 31.43 -0.13
N ALA A 122 55.88 30.53 -1.10
CA ALA A 122 56.76 29.35 -1.22
C ALA A 122 58.24 29.73 -1.40
N LYS A 123 58.52 30.77 -2.20
CA LYS A 123 59.86 31.35 -2.37
C LYS A 123 60.42 31.87 -1.05
N GLN A 124 59.63 32.65 -0.30
CA GLN A 124 60.04 33.16 1.01
C GLN A 124 60.29 32.03 2.01
N GLN A 125 59.46 30.99 2.01
CA GLN A 125 59.66 29.81 2.86
C GLN A 125 60.94 29.06 2.50
N ALA A 126 61.23 28.86 1.21
CA ALA A 126 62.46 28.22 0.76
C ALA A 126 63.69 29.03 1.18
N ILE A 127 63.68 30.36 1.01
CA ILE A 127 64.75 31.26 1.44
C ILE A 127 64.97 31.16 2.96
N LEU A 128 63.90 31.16 3.75
CA LEU A 128 63.98 30.99 5.20
C LEU A 128 64.55 29.61 5.58
N MET A 129 64.16 28.55 4.87
CA MET A 129 64.71 27.21 5.09
C MET A 129 66.20 27.15 4.75
N THR A 130 66.63 27.73 3.62
CA THR A 130 68.05 27.79 3.24
C THR A 130 68.86 28.63 4.22
N PHE A 131 68.34 29.76 4.70
CA PHE A 131 69.02 30.56 5.71
C PHE A 131 69.13 29.82 7.05
N LYS A 132 68.09 29.09 7.47
CA LYS A 132 68.17 28.22 8.66
C LYS A 132 69.20 27.10 8.49
N ALA A 133 69.25 26.47 7.31
CA ALA A 133 70.23 25.45 6.98
C ALA A 133 71.67 26.02 6.91
N GLN A 134 71.83 27.26 6.46
CA GLN A 134 73.13 27.92 6.38
C GLN A 134 73.60 28.42 7.75
N VAL A 135 72.72 28.97 8.58
CA VAL A 135 73.05 29.33 9.98
C VAL A 135 73.48 28.10 10.79
N THR A 136 72.87 26.93 10.53
CA THR A 136 73.28 25.65 11.15
C THR A 136 74.54 25.03 10.52
N SER A 137 74.84 25.36 9.26
CA SER A 137 76.06 24.90 8.56
C SER A 137 77.27 25.81 8.77
N ASP A 138 77.08 27.10 9.04
CA ASP A 138 78.15 28.06 9.35
C ASP A 138 78.78 27.78 10.73
N GLU A 139 78.11 26.99 11.58
CA GLU A 139 78.70 26.37 12.77
C GLU A 139 79.71 25.25 12.43
N ALA A 140 79.75 24.77 11.18
CA ALA A 140 80.43 23.54 10.78
C ALA A 140 81.47 23.65 9.65
N HIS A 141 81.87 24.85 9.19
CA HIS A 141 82.80 24.93 8.05
C HIS A 141 84.30 25.01 8.38
N ILE A 142 84.97 23.89 8.06
CA ILE A 142 86.40 23.74 7.77
C ILE A 142 86.58 23.56 6.23
N HIS A 143 87.47 24.38 5.66
CA HIS A 143 88.20 24.35 4.38
C HIS A 143 87.67 23.55 3.15
N LEU A 144 87.24 24.27 2.10
CA LEU A 144 87.13 23.80 0.72
C LEU A 144 88.08 24.56 -0.22
N ASP A 145 88.69 23.87 -1.17
CA ASP A 145 89.67 24.41 -2.13
C ASP A 145 89.03 25.37 -3.15
N LEU A 146 89.70 26.50 -3.42
CA LEU A 146 89.19 27.65 -4.20
C LEU A 146 88.81 27.28 -5.64
N HIS A 147 89.54 26.34 -6.25
CA HIS A 147 89.23 25.85 -7.60
C HIS A 147 87.95 25.02 -7.65
N SER A 148 87.70 24.19 -6.63
CA SER A 148 86.46 23.42 -6.51
C SER A 148 85.25 24.32 -6.27
N LEU A 149 85.45 25.41 -5.51
CA LEU A 149 84.43 26.42 -5.23
C LEU A 149 84.07 27.22 -6.49
N ARG A 150 85.07 27.61 -7.30
CA ARG A 150 84.84 28.30 -8.59
C ARG A 150 84.10 27.43 -9.61
N ARG A 151 84.42 26.13 -9.69
CA ARG A 151 83.71 25.21 -10.59
C ARG A 151 82.25 25.03 -10.18
N LYS A 152 82.00 24.77 -8.89
CA LYS A 152 80.64 24.70 -8.33
C LYS A 152 79.86 26.00 -8.51
N HIS A 153 80.52 27.15 -8.35
CA HIS A 153 79.88 28.45 -8.58
C HIS A 153 79.45 28.64 -10.04
N ALA A 154 80.29 28.23 -11.01
CA ALA A 154 79.94 28.28 -12.43
C ALA A 154 78.80 27.31 -12.78
N GLU A 155 78.79 26.10 -12.19
CA GLU A 155 77.70 25.13 -12.33
C GLU A 155 76.39 25.68 -11.74
N PHE A 156 76.40 26.21 -10.51
CA PHE A 156 75.23 26.84 -9.89
C PHE A 156 74.75 28.09 -10.64
N ALA A 157 75.64 28.89 -11.21
CA ALA A 157 75.26 30.04 -12.03
C ALA A 157 74.56 29.59 -13.33
N GLY A 158 75.03 28.51 -13.95
CA GLY A 158 74.37 27.87 -15.09
C GLY A 158 72.98 27.32 -14.73
N GLU A 159 72.88 26.58 -13.62
CA GLU A 159 71.62 26.05 -13.13
C GLU A 159 70.63 27.17 -12.77
N LEU A 160 71.06 28.22 -12.06
CA LEU A 160 70.26 29.42 -11.75
C LEU A 160 69.73 30.07 -13.03
N SER A 161 70.57 30.27 -14.05
CA SER A 161 70.13 30.86 -15.32
C SER A 161 69.07 30.01 -16.02
N SER A 162 69.21 28.68 -15.95
CA SER A 162 68.25 27.73 -16.53
C SER A 162 66.93 27.72 -15.75
N LEU A 163 66.98 27.90 -14.43
CA LEU A 163 65.82 27.98 -13.55
C LEU A 163 65.07 29.29 -13.73
N TYR A 164 65.76 30.44 -13.77
CA TYR A 164 65.14 31.73 -14.06
C TYR A 164 64.43 31.74 -15.41
N ARG A 165 65.02 31.14 -16.45
CA ARG A 165 64.36 31.02 -17.75
C ARG A 165 63.11 30.14 -17.71
N LYS A 166 63.10 29.09 -16.87
CA LYS A 166 61.90 28.25 -16.68
C LYS A 166 60.84 28.98 -15.87
N GLU A 167 61.22 29.72 -14.84
CA GLU A 167 60.34 30.56 -14.03
C GLU A 167 59.67 31.64 -14.89
N GLU A 168 60.44 32.36 -15.70
CA GLU A 168 59.92 33.37 -16.61
C GLU A 168 58.93 32.78 -17.61
N LYS A 169 59.25 31.61 -18.21
CA LYS A 169 58.33 30.91 -19.09
C LYS A 169 57.04 30.50 -18.36
N LEU A 170 57.16 30.05 -17.10
CA LEU A 170 56.02 29.64 -16.31
C LEU A 170 55.07 30.82 -16.00
N LEU A 171 55.64 31.96 -15.60
CA LEU A 171 54.92 33.18 -15.23
C LEU A 171 54.32 33.94 -16.42
N SER A 172 55.01 33.94 -17.57
CA SER A 172 54.61 34.74 -18.74
C SER A 172 53.66 34.01 -19.69
N GLU A 173 53.79 32.69 -19.85
CA GLU A 173 53.02 31.91 -20.82
C GLU A 173 52.04 30.95 -20.11
N THR A 174 52.54 29.93 -19.41
CA THR A 174 51.68 28.82 -18.93
C THR A 174 50.68 29.19 -17.85
N ILE A 175 51.04 30.01 -16.85
CA ILE A 175 50.09 30.38 -15.78
C ILE A 175 48.96 31.27 -16.36
N PRO A 176 49.25 32.33 -17.14
CA PRO A 176 48.20 33.11 -17.80
C PRO A 176 47.29 32.28 -18.71
N ASP A 177 47.85 31.36 -19.50
CA ASP A 177 47.09 30.50 -20.40
C ASP A 177 46.13 29.58 -19.62
N LEU A 178 46.63 28.92 -18.56
CA LEU A 178 45.80 28.07 -17.69
C LEU A 178 44.72 28.87 -16.95
N CYS A 179 45.02 30.07 -16.43
CA CYS A 179 44.01 30.93 -15.80
C CYS A 179 42.93 31.38 -16.81
N SER A 180 43.30 31.60 -18.07
CA SER A 180 42.37 31.94 -19.15
C SER A 180 41.46 30.76 -19.51
N GLU A 181 42.00 29.54 -19.59
CA GLU A 181 41.24 28.32 -19.79
C GLU A 181 40.30 28.03 -18.60
N LEU A 182 40.76 28.24 -17.37
CA LEU A 182 39.95 28.02 -16.17
C LEU A 182 38.83 29.07 -16.06
N ALA A 183 39.09 30.32 -16.46
CA ALA A 183 38.06 31.35 -16.56
C ALA A 183 36.99 31.04 -17.62
N GLN A 184 37.33 30.32 -18.71
CA GLN A 184 36.34 29.86 -19.69
C GLN A 184 35.44 28.76 -19.13
N LEU A 185 35.99 27.89 -18.29
CA LEU A 185 35.22 26.83 -17.63
C LEU A 185 34.31 27.38 -16.52
N GLN A 186 34.63 28.53 -15.93
CA GLN A 186 33.85 29.13 -14.85
C GLN A 186 32.38 29.43 -15.22
N ASP A 187 32.10 29.79 -16.47
CA ASP A 187 30.74 30.04 -16.97
C ASP A 187 29.83 28.83 -16.74
N THR A 188 30.37 27.61 -16.86
CA THR A 188 29.62 26.36 -16.60
C THR A 188 29.25 26.20 -15.14
N TYR A 189 30.14 26.57 -14.21
CA TYR A 189 29.88 26.50 -12.76
C TYR A 189 28.88 27.57 -12.29
N ILE A 190 28.96 28.78 -12.86
CA ILE A 190 28.00 29.85 -12.55
C ILE A 190 26.61 29.49 -13.07
N LEU A 191 26.53 28.96 -14.30
CA LEU A 191 25.27 28.48 -14.86
C LEU A 191 24.71 27.32 -14.06
N GLN A 192 25.55 26.34 -13.68
CA GLN A 192 25.14 25.24 -12.83
C GLN A 192 24.54 25.75 -11.51
N GLY A 193 25.19 26.69 -10.83
CA GLY A 193 24.65 27.28 -9.60
C GLY A 193 23.31 28.00 -9.78
N ASP A 194 23.10 28.71 -10.89
CA ASP A 194 21.81 29.35 -11.20
C ASP A 194 20.71 28.31 -11.48
N TYR A 195 21.03 27.23 -12.20
CA TYR A 195 20.08 26.13 -12.42
C TYR A 195 19.77 25.36 -11.13
N ASP A 196 20.77 25.07 -10.30
CA ASP A 196 20.58 24.44 -8.99
C ASP A 196 19.67 25.30 -8.10
N LEU A 197 19.86 26.62 -8.10
CA LEU A 197 18.99 27.54 -7.36
C LEU A 197 17.54 27.53 -7.88
N LYS A 198 17.35 27.44 -9.21
CA LYS A 198 16.01 27.33 -9.81
C LYS A 198 15.34 26.00 -9.46
N VAL A 199 16.09 24.89 -9.52
CA VAL A 199 15.62 23.55 -9.15
C VAL A 199 15.21 23.54 -7.67
N MET A 200 16.05 24.05 -6.77
CA MET A 200 15.74 24.14 -5.34
C MET A 200 14.46 24.96 -5.07
N ARG A 201 14.26 26.08 -5.77
CA ARG A 201 13.03 26.88 -5.67
C ARG A 201 11.80 26.10 -6.15
N GLN A 202 11.93 25.33 -7.23
CA GLN A 202 10.87 24.46 -7.73
C GLN A 202 10.56 23.31 -6.78
N GLU A 203 11.56 22.67 -6.21
CA GLU A 203 11.38 21.60 -5.22
C GLU A 203 10.66 22.09 -3.97
N LEU A 204 11.01 23.28 -3.47
CA LEU A 204 10.30 23.93 -2.36
C LEU A 204 8.84 24.23 -2.72
N TYR A 205 8.57 24.68 -3.93
CA TYR A 205 7.22 24.91 -4.43
C TYR A 205 6.40 23.62 -4.50
N ILE A 206 6.95 22.57 -5.11
CA ILE A 206 6.34 21.24 -5.22
C ILE A 206 6.07 20.66 -3.83
N THR A 207 7.01 20.80 -2.90
CA THR A 207 6.84 20.33 -1.52
C THR A 207 5.67 21.02 -0.84
N ARG A 208 5.55 22.35 -0.98
CA ARG A 208 4.40 23.10 -0.45
C ARG A 208 3.08 22.70 -1.10
N GLN A 209 3.06 22.48 -2.42
CA GLN A 209 1.89 21.96 -3.12
C GLN A 209 1.48 20.57 -2.62
N LYS A 210 2.43 19.66 -2.40
CA LYS A 210 2.16 18.33 -1.84
C LYS A 210 1.52 18.41 -0.45
N VAL A 211 2.00 19.30 0.41
CA VAL A 211 1.41 19.52 1.75
C VAL A 211 -0.04 20.02 1.61
N PHE A 212 -0.28 20.98 0.72
CA PHE A 212 -1.64 21.49 0.45
C PHE A 212 -2.58 20.41 -0.06
N ILE A 213 -2.14 19.64 -1.06
CA ILE A 213 -2.89 18.51 -1.61
C ILE A 213 -3.19 17.48 -0.52
N ASN A 214 -2.24 17.17 0.36
CA ASN A 214 -2.46 16.26 1.47
C ASN A 214 -3.55 16.76 2.43
N HIS A 215 -3.59 18.06 2.74
CA HIS A 215 -4.67 18.62 3.54
C HIS A 215 -6.03 18.50 2.86
N LEU A 216 -6.11 18.76 1.54
CA LEU A 216 -7.35 18.58 0.77
C LEU A 216 -7.80 17.11 0.69
N ILE A 217 -6.85 16.19 0.48
CA ILE A 217 -7.13 14.75 0.47
C ILE A 217 -7.66 14.31 1.84
N ASN A 218 -7.07 14.78 2.93
CA ASN A 218 -7.53 14.48 4.28
C ASN A 218 -8.93 15.05 4.56
N GLN A 219 -9.23 16.25 4.07
CA GLN A 219 -10.56 16.81 4.19
C GLN A 219 -11.57 15.98 3.39
N LEU A 220 -11.25 15.64 2.14
CA LEU A 220 -12.10 14.82 1.29
C LEU A 220 -12.33 13.42 1.87
N SER A 221 -11.28 12.79 2.41
CA SER A 221 -11.38 11.45 2.98
C SER A 221 -12.30 11.41 4.20
N ARG A 222 -12.27 12.43 5.07
CA ARG A 222 -13.20 12.57 6.19
C ARG A 222 -14.66 12.65 5.74
N HIS A 223 -14.94 13.47 4.72
CA HIS A 223 -16.29 13.58 4.16
C HIS A 223 -16.76 12.29 3.49
N GLN A 224 -15.88 11.66 2.72
CA GLN A 224 -16.17 10.38 2.06
C GLN A 224 -16.42 9.28 3.07
N PHE A 225 -15.62 9.22 4.13
CA PHE A 225 -15.80 8.28 5.23
C PHE A 225 -17.14 8.49 5.92
N LEU A 226 -17.48 9.73 6.27
CA LEU A 226 -18.77 10.05 6.89
C LEU A 226 -19.94 9.67 5.98
N LYS A 227 -19.85 10.01 4.69
CA LYS A 227 -20.85 9.64 3.68
C LYS A 227 -21.02 8.12 3.59
N LEU A 228 -19.92 7.37 3.56
CA LEU A 228 -19.95 5.91 3.50
C LEU A 228 -20.56 5.32 4.77
N ALA A 229 -20.21 5.85 5.93
CA ALA A 229 -20.78 5.43 7.22
C ALA A 229 -22.31 5.62 7.24
N CYS A 230 -22.81 6.79 6.84
CA CYS A 230 -24.24 7.05 6.72
C CYS A 230 -24.94 6.13 5.70
N GLN A 231 -24.27 5.78 4.60
CA GLN A 231 -24.81 4.85 3.60
C GLN A 231 -24.88 3.41 4.11
N LEU A 232 -23.84 2.95 4.82
CA LEU A 232 -23.82 1.62 5.44
C LEU A 232 -24.91 1.52 6.49
N GLU A 233 -25.06 2.53 7.33
CA GLU A 233 -26.10 2.61 8.35
C GLU A 233 -27.51 2.61 7.73
N LYS A 234 -27.73 3.39 6.66
CA LYS A 234 -28.99 3.33 5.91
C LYS A 234 -29.28 1.92 5.38
N LYS A 235 -28.26 1.22 4.88
CA LYS A 235 -28.42 -0.15 4.36
C LYS A 235 -28.76 -1.13 5.48
N THR A 236 -28.13 -1.03 6.65
CA THR A 236 -28.43 -1.90 7.79
C THR A 236 -29.83 -1.63 8.34
N MET A 237 -30.22 -0.36 8.49
CA MET A 237 -31.58 0.03 8.87
C MET A 237 -32.63 -0.49 7.88
N HIS A 238 -32.35 -0.39 6.58
CA HIS A 238 -33.24 -0.94 5.55
C HIS A 238 -33.35 -2.47 5.61
N GLY A 239 -32.24 -3.16 5.89
CA GLY A 239 -32.23 -4.61 6.14
C GLY A 239 -33.10 -4.98 7.34
N ALA A 240 -32.92 -4.29 8.47
CA ALA A 240 -33.74 -4.50 9.68
C ALA A 240 -35.23 -4.24 9.40
N TYR A 241 -35.56 -3.16 8.67
CA TYR A 241 -36.93 -2.87 8.24
C TYR A 241 -37.53 -4.00 7.40
N SER A 242 -36.77 -4.54 6.44
CA SER A 242 -37.24 -5.65 5.60
C SER A 242 -37.55 -6.92 6.43
N LEU A 243 -36.72 -7.23 7.42
CA LEU A 243 -36.94 -8.36 8.33
C LEU A 243 -38.17 -8.14 9.22
N LEU A 244 -38.31 -6.93 9.79
CA LEU A 244 -39.49 -6.56 10.57
C LEU A 244 -40.78 -6.68 9.72
N LYS A 245 -40.72 -6.30 8.44
CA LYS A 245 -41.86 -6.43 7.54
C LYS A 245 -42.23 -7.90 7.26
N VAL A 246 -41.26 -8.79 7.13
CA VAL A 246 -41.50 -10.24 7.00
C VAL A 246 -42.17 -10.78 8.26
N ILE A 247 -41.66 -10.43 9.44
CA ILE A 247 -42.24 -10.85 10.73
C ILE A 247 -43.69 -10.35 10.87
N GLU A 248 -43.97 -9.09 10.48
CA GLU A 248 -45.32 -8.53 10.48
C GLU A 248 -46.28 -9.36 9.62
N LEU A 249 -45.86 -9.72 8.40
CA LEU A 249 -46.66 -10.53 7.48
C LEU A 249 -46.92 -11.94 8.03
N GLU A 250 -45.92 -12.59 8.62
CA GLU A 250 -46.07 -13.90 9.24
C GLU A 250 -47.03 -13.86 10.44
N LEU A 251 -46.87 -12.87 11.33
CA LEU A 251 -47.76 -12.68 12.49
C LEU A 251 -49.20 -12.42 12.04
N GLN A 252 -49.40 -11.64 10.99
CA GLN A 252 -50.73 -11.42 10.43
C GLN A 252 -51.33 -12.70 9.82
N GLY A 253 -50.50 -13.54 9.19
CA GLY A 253 -50.86 -14.88 8.76
C GLY A 253 -51.34 -15.76 9.92
N TYR A 254 -50.54 -15.86 10.99
CA TYR A 254 -50.90 -16.62 12.20
C TYR A 254 -52.19 -16.12 12.86
N LEU A 255 -52.38 -14.80 12.93
CA LEU A 255 -53.59 -14.20 13.48
C LEU A 255 -54.83 -14.56 12.65
N SER A 256 -54.72 -14.51 11.32
CA SER A 256 -55.82 -14.90 10.42
C SER A 256 -56.19 -16.39 10.54
N ALA A 257 -55.19 -17.27 10.60
CA ALA A 257 -55.40 -18.72 10.77
C ALA A 257 -56.02 -19.05 12.13
N THR A 258 -55.57 -18.39 13.19
CA THR A 258 -56.13 -18.55 14.54
C THR A 258 -57.58 -18.06 14.59
N LYS A 259 -57.88 -16.89 13.98
CA LYS A 259 -59.24 -16.37 13.88
C LYS A 259 -60.17 -17.33 13.14
N SER A 260 -59.69 -17.94 12.05
CA SER A 260 -60.43 -18.98 11.32
C SER A 260 -60.71 -20.20 12.21
N ARG A 261 -59.69 -20.76 12.88
CA ARG A 261 -59.86 -21.90 13.79
C ARG A 261 -60.85 -21.63 14.92
N VAL A 262 -60.76 -20.48 15.57
CA VAL A 262 -61.71 -20.06 16.61
C VAL A 262 -63.13 -19.98 16.05
N GLY A 263 -63.31 -19.45 14.83
CA GLY A 263 -64.60 -19.47 14.14
C GLY A 263 -65.17 -20.88 13.93
N HIS A 264 -64.32 -21.83 13.52
CA HIS A 264 -64.73 -23.23 13.35
C HIS A 264 -65.11 -23.89 14.69
N CYS A 265 -64.35 -23.65 15.76
CA CYS A 265 -64.67 -24.18 17.08
C CYS A 265 -66.01 -23.64 17.62
N ILE A 266 -66.30 -22.35 17.40
CA ILE A 266 -67.58 -21.75 17.79
C ILE A 266 -68.74 -22.38 16.99
N ALA A 267 -68.56 -22.61 15.69
CA ALA A 267 -69.56 -23.27 14.86
C ALA A 267 -69.84 -24.72 15.29
N LEU A 268 -68.79 -25.46 15.69
CA LEU A 268 -68.92 -26.82 16.22
C LEU A 268 -69.65 -26.87 17.56
N VAL A 269 -69.40 -25.91 18.46
CA VAL A 269 -70.10 -25.80 19.74
C VAL A 269 -71.60 -25.50 19.53
N GLN A 270 -71.94 -24.69 18.54
CA GLN A 270 -73.32 -24.41 18.16
C GLN A 270 -74.02 -25.63 17.52
N ALA A 271 -73.30 -26.41 16.72
CA ALA A 271 -73.84 -27.64 16.14
C ALA A 271 -74.01 -28.77 17.17
N ALA A 272 -73.16 -28.82 18.21
CA ALA A 272 -73.21 -29.82 19.26
C ALA A 272 -74.35 -29.59 20.28
N SER A 273 -74.90 -28.38 20.37
CA SER A 273 -76.03 -28.08 21.25
C SER A 273 -77.41 -28.49 20.72
N ASP A 274 -77.51 -28.96 19.47
CA ASP A 274 -78.79 -29.16 18.76
C ASP A 274 -79.26 -30.63 18.65
N VAL A 275 -78.57 -31.62 19.26
CA VAL A 275 -78.92 -33.05 19.08
C VAL A 275 -79.28 -33.75 20.40
N PRO A 276 -80.50 -34.30 20.57
CA PRO A 276 -80.82 -35.22 21.66
C PRO A 276 -80.43 -36.67 21.31
N GLU A 277 -79.94 -37.39 22.31
CA GLU A 277 -79.47 -38.79 22.19
C GLU A 277 -80.62 -39.80 22.07
N GLN A 278 -80.62 -40.63 21.02
CA GLN A 278 -81.45 -41.83 20.92
C GLN A 278 -80.57 -43.07 20.67
N GLY A 279 -80.67 -44.07 21.55
CA GLY A 279 -79.77 -45.22 21.65
C GLY A 279 -79.90 -46.32 20.59
N ALA A 280 -80.50 -46.05 19.43
CA ALA A 280 -80.47 -46.92 18.28
C ALA A 280 -80.41 -46.08 17.01
N VAL A 281 -79.54 -46.46 16.07
CA VAL A 281 -79.42 -45.78 14.78
C VAL A 281 -80.70 -46.06 14.00
N ASP A 282 -81.50 -45.02 13.76
CA ASP A 282 -82.70 -45.11 12.94
C ASP A 282 -82.28 -45.47 11.49
N ASP A 283 -83.03 -46.34 10.80
CA ASP A 283 -82.74 -46.78 9.43
C ASP A 283 -82.74 -45.61 8.41
N ARG A 284 -83.25 -44.45 8.83
CA ARG A 284 -83.23 -43.19 8.07
C ARG A 284 -81.94 -42.40 8.23
N ASP A 285 -81.08 -42.77 9.17
CA ASP A 285 -79.87 -42.03 9.51
C ASP A 285 -78.69 -42.41 8.61
N THR A 286 -78.73 -41.90 7.39
CA THR A 286 -77.67 -42.08 6.37
C THR A 286 -76.28 -41.68 6.87
N PHE A 287 -76.18 -40.79 7.86
CA PHE A 287 -74.91 -40.34 8.40
C PHE A 287 -74.26 -41.42 9.28
N LEU A 288 -74.98 -41.97 10.26
CA LEU A 288 -74.44 -43.03 11.12
C LEU A 288 -74.20 -44.34 10.34
N HIS A 289 -75.00 -44.60 9.31
CA HIS A 289 -74.71 -45.65 8.33
C HIS A 289 -73.44 -45.35 7.49
N GLY A 290 -73.23 -44.10 7.06
CA GLY A 290 -72.01 -43.69 6.38
C GLY A 290 -70.75 -43.75 7.26
N VAL A 291 -70.88 -43.43 8.56
CA VAL A 291 -69.81 -43.60 9.55
C VAL A 291 -69.47 -45.07 9.74
N ARG A 292 -70.46 -45.96 9.82
CA ARG A 292 -70.24 -47.42 9.80
C ARG A 292 -69.49 -47.84 8.53
N ASP A 293 -69.90 -47.36 7.37
CA ASP A 293 -69.29 -47.75 6.09
C ASP A 293 -67.82 -47.31 6.04
N LEU A 294 -67.51 -46.08 6.47
CA LEU A 294 -66.12 -45.61 6.61
C LEU A 294 -65.30 -46.43 7.61
N LEU A 295 -65.87 -46.77 8.78
CA LEU A 295 -65.21 -47.62 9.77
C LEU A 295 -64.99 -49.06 9.26
N SER A 296 -65.88 -49.56 8.42
CA SER A 296 -65.76 -50.88 7.78
C SER A 296 -64.64 -50.93 6.74
N ILE A 297 -64.41 -49.82 6.02
CA ILE A 297 -63.32 -49.68 5.04
C ILE A 297 -61.94 -49.80 5.73
N TYR A 298 -61.80 -49.26 6.93
CA TYR A 298 -60.56 -49.34 7.70
C TYR A 298 -60.34 -50.71 8.37
N SER A 299 -61.41 -51.43 8.69
CA SER A 299 -61.31 -52.68 9.47
C SER A 299 -61.05 -53.94 8.64
N ASN A 300 -61.03 -53.86 7.29
CA ASN A 300 -60.82 -54.99 6.37
C ASN A 300 -61.67 -56.26 6.66
N ALA A 301 -62.77 -56.12 7.39
CA ALA A 301 -63.70 -57.21 7.66
C ALA A 301 -64.60 -57.38 6.43
N GLN A 302 -64.61 -58.58 5.86
CA GLN A 302 -65.32 -58.91 4.63
C GLN A 302 -66.79 -58.45 4.61
N VAL A 303 -67.13 -57.89 3.45
CA VAL A 303 -68.44 -57.80 2.79
C VAL A 303 -69.47 -58.80 3.33
N GLY A 304 -70.24 -58.34 4.31
CA GLY A 304 -71.46 -58.98 4.78
C GLY A 304 -72.31 -57.91 5.44
N LEU A 305 -73.31 -57.38 4.73
CA LEU A 305 -74.22 -56.36 5.25
C LEU A 305 -75.00 -56.92 6.44
N SER A 306 -74.55 -56.64 7.66
CA SER A 306 -75.41 -56.74 8.85
C SER A 306 -76.32 -55.51 8.88
N THR A 307 -77.62 -55.74 8.66
CA THR A 307 -78.66 -54.70 8.66
C THR A 307 -78.94 -54.10 10.04
N TYR A 308 -78.40 -54.68 11.12
CA TYR A 308 -78.58 -54.15 12.47
C TYR A 308 -77.29 -53.46 12.96
N VAL A 309 -77.41 -52.17 13.32
CA VAL A 309 -76.31 -51.34 13.81
C VAL A 309 -76.70 -50.76 15.17
N SER A 310 -76.09 -51.27 16.24
CA SER A 310 -76.28 -50.68 17.57
C SER A 310 -75.29 -49.52 17.74
N ALA A 311 -75.77 -48.38 18.27
CA ALA A 311 -74.90 -47.25 18.62
C ALA A 311 -73.70 -47.67 19.51
N PRO A 312 -73.86 -48.60 20.49
CA PRO A 312 -72.73 -49.14 21.24
C PRO A 312 -71.68 -49.88 20.37
N GLY A 313 -72.09 -50.51 19.27
CA GLY A 313 -71.18 -51.22 18.37
C GLY A 313 -70.29 -50.29 17.55
N ILE A 314 -70.84 -49.17 17.06
CA ILE A 314 -70.05 -48.11 16.42
C ILE A 314 -69.11 -47.46 17.44
N VAL A 315 -69.61 -47.19 18.64
CA VAL A 315 -68.79 -46.64 19.74
C VAL A 315 -67.64 -47.58 20.10
N GLN A 316 -67.87 -48.90 20.12
CA GLN A 316 -66.80 -49.87 20.37
C GLN A 316 -65.74 -49.86 19.26
N GLN A 317 -66.13 -49.80 17.98
CA GLN A 317 -65.19 -49.71 16.86
C GLN A 317 -64.41 -48.39 16.86
N LEU A 318 -65.07 -47.28 17.19
CA LEU A 318 -64.41 -45.99 17.40
C LEU A 318 -63.46 -46.03 18.59
N SER A 319 -63.82 -46.73 19.67
CA SER A 319 -62.95 -46.88 20.84
C SER A 319 -61.71 -47.72 20.53
N ASN A 320 -61.83 -48.74 19.67
CA ASN A 320 -60.69 -49.53 19.19
C ASN A 320 -59.78 -48.68 18.27
N LEU A 321 -60.37 -47.92 17.34
CA LEU A 321 -59.61 -47.00 16.50
C LEU A 321 -58.93 -45.90 17.33
N HIS A 322 -59.59 -45.45 18.39
CA HIS A 322 -59.03 -44.52 19.34
C HIS A 322 -57.87 -45.15 20.12
N SER A 323 -57.98 -46.41 20.57
CA SER A 323 -56.85 -47.10 21.20
C SER A 323 -55.67 -47.27 20.24
N ASP A 324 -55.93 -47.53 18.95
CA ASP A 324 -54.88 -47.63 17.93
C ASP A 324 -54.22 -46.26 17.68
N LEU A 325 -55.00 -45.19 17.66
CA LEU A 325 -54.48 -43.82 17.58
C LEU A 325 -53.64 -43.46 18.80
N MET A 326 -54.07 -43.86 20.00
CA MET A 326 -53.33 -43.64 21.24
C MET A 326 -52.04 -44.47 21.27
N ALA A 327 -52.04 -45.69 20.72
CA ALA A 327 -50.82 -46.48 20.54
C ALA A 327 -49.85 -45.80 19.56
N LEU A 328 -50.35 -45.31 18.43
CA LEU A 328 -49.54 -44.58 17.43
C LEU A 328 -49.01 -43.25 17.97
N GLN A 329 -49.80 -42.57 18.81
CA GLN A 329 -49.40 -41.34 19.47
C GLN A 329 -48.37 -41.61 20.57
N SER A 330 -48.53 -42.70 21.32
CA SER A 330 -47.53 -43.21 22.26
C SER A 330 -46.21 -43.56 21.56
N ASP A 331 -46.27 -44.19 20.38
CA ASP A 331 -45.08 -44.43 19.56
C ASP A 331 -44.44 -43.10 19.10
N LEU A 332 -45.23 -42.13 18.65
CA LEU A 332 -44.73 -40.81 18.28
C LEU A 332 -44.06 -40.06 19.45
N GLU A 333 -44.61 -40.20 20.66
CA GLU A 333 -44.14 -39.52 21.88
C GLU A 333 -42.99 -40.25 22.58
N HIS A 334 -42.84 -41.57 22.39
CA HIS A 334 -41.88 -42.38 23.15
C HIS A 334 -40.85 -43.12 22.30
N THR A 335 -41.21 -43.69 21.15
CA THR A 335 -40.27 -44.46 20.31
C THR A 335 -39.51 -43.54 19.35
N LEU A 336 -40.21 -42.60 18.69
CA LEU A 336 -39.61 -41.66 17.74
C LEU A 336 -38.51 -40.76 18.34
N PRO A 337 -38.68 -40.20 19.56
CA PRO A 337 -37.63 -39.41 20.20
C PRO A 337 -36.42 -40.27 20.60
N GLY A 338 -36.65 -41.54 20.93
CA GLY A 338 -35.59 -42.51 21.22
C GLY A 338 -34.73 -42.80 19.99
N ASP A 339 -35.36 -43.04 18.84
CA ASP A 339 -34.66 -43.27 17.57
C ASP A 339 -33.97 -42.00 17.06
N ARG A 340 -34.62 -40.84 17.23
CA ARG A 340 -34.00 -39.55 16.94
C ARG A 340 -32.77 -39.32 17.81
N ASN A 341 -32.83 -39.61 19.11
CA ASN A 341 -31.67 -39.51 20.01
C ASN A 341 -30.56 -40.49 19.63
N ARG A 342 -30.88 -41.71 19.21
CA ARG A 342 -29.90 -42.67 18.68
C ARG A 342 -29.19 -42.09 17.46
N CYS A 343 -29.93 -41.57 16.49
CA CYS A 343 -29.37 -40.96 15.29
C CYS A 343 -28.56 -39.69 15.61
N LEU A 344 -29.00 -38.89 16.59
CA LEU A 344 -28.25 -37.74 17.11
C LEU A 344 -26.95 -38.16 17.76
N ASN A 345 -26.94 -39.26 18.53
CA ASN A 345 -25.73 -39.81 19.12
C ASN A 345 -24.77 -40.31 18.03
N ASP A 346 -25.26 -41.01 17.00
CA ASP A 346 -24.45 -41.44 15.86
C ASP A 346 -23.82 -40.23 15.14
N LEU A 347 -24.60 -39.17 14.89
CA LEU A 347 -24.10 -37.90 14.35
C LEU A 347 -23.06 -37.25 15.26
N CYS A 348 -23.27 -37.23 16.58
CA CYS A 348 -22.31 -36.71 17.54
C CYS A 348 -21.00 -37.51 17.51
N THR A 349 -21.05 -38.84 17.39
CA THR A 349 -19.82 -39.66 17.25
C THR A 349 -19.08 -39.37 15.95
N LEU A 350 -19.80 -39.18 14.83
CA LEU A 350 -19.22 -38.76 13.56
C LEU A 350 -18.55 -37.39 13.64
N VAL A 351 -19.19 -36.43 14.32
CA VAL A 351 -18.62 -35.09 14.55
C VAL A 351 -17.38 -35.18 15.44
N GLN A 352 -17.39 -36.02 16.49
CA GLN A 352 -16.21 -36.24 17.33
C GLN A 352 -15.05 -36.86 16.53
N ASN A 353 -15.33 -37.81 15.62
CA ASN A 353 -14.31 -38.37 14.73
C ASN A 353 -13.75 -37.32 13.76
N LEU A 354 -14.60 -36.48 13.18
CA LEU A 354 -14.20 -35.33 12.35
C LEU A 354 -13.36 -34.33 13.14
N GLN A 355 -13.73 -34.07 14.39
CA GLN A 355 -12.99 -33.20 15.29
C GLN A 355 -11.61 -33.78 15.62
N GLN A 356 -11.49 -35.09 15.85
CA GLN A 356 -10.20 -35.75 16.03
C GLN A 356 -9.31 -35.69 14.77
N LEU A 357 -9.90 -35.75 13.58
CA LEU A 357 -9.17 -35.63 12.32
C LEU A 357 -8.70 -34.18 12.04
N LEU A 358 -9.54 -33.18 12.34
CA LEU A 358 -9.23 -31.77 12.13
C LEU A 358 -8.34 -31.18 13.23
N PHE A 359 -8.40 -31.75 14.44
CA PHE A 359 -7.70 -31.30 15.63
C PHE A 359 -7.05 -32.50 16.31
N ALA A 360 -5.85 -32.89 15.85
CA ALA A 360 -5.20 -34.14 16.25
C ALA A 360 -4.88 -34.28 17.76
N SER A 361 -5.08 -33.26 18.62
CA SER A 361 -4.97 -33.40 20.09
C SER A 361 -5.54 -32.25 20.95
N SER A 362 -6.01 -31.12 20.39
CA SER A 362 -6.56 -30.01 21.18
C SER A 362 -7.47 -29.10 20.36
N THR A 363 -8.63 -28.72 20.91
CA THR A 363 -9.60 -27.77 20.35
C THR A 363 -9.11 -26.33 20.27
N THR A 364 -7.92 -26.04 20.79
CA THR A 364 -7.29 -24.71 20.74
C THR A 364 -6.29 -24.53 19.61
N ALA A 365 -5.99 -25.59 18.84
CA ALA A 365 -5.14 -25.49 17.66
C ALA A 365 -5.97 -25.10 16.43
N GLN A 366 -5.36 -24.39 15.48
CA GLN A 366 -5.99 -24.07 14.20
C GLN A 366 -6.37 -25.36 13.45
N PRO A 367 -7.55 -25.41 12.81
CA PRO A 367 -7.98 -26.61 12.09
C PRO A 367 -7.00 -26.92 10.97
N ILE A 368 -6.52 -28.17 10.94
CA ILE A 368 -5.67 -28.65 9.84
C ILE A 368 -6.59 -28.89 8.65
N LEU A 369 -6.80 -27.85 7.84
CA LEU A 369 -7.62 -27.88 6.62
C LEU A 369 -6.92 -28.58 5.45
N THR A 370 -5.62 -28.86 5.59
CA THR A 370 -4.80 -29.44 4.55
C THR A 370 -4.60 -30.92 4.84
N PRO A 371 -4.94 -31.83 3.90
CA PRO A 371 -4.64 -33.25 4.04
C PRO A 371 -3.16 -33.47 4.39
N TRP A 372 -2.89 -34.36 5.34
CA TRP A 372 -1.52 -34.65 5.84
C TRP A 372 -0.51 -34.94 4.72
N THR A 373 -0.96 -35.56 3.63
CA THR A 373 -0.15 -35.82 2.43
C THR A 373 0.33 -34.53 1.75
N LEU A 374 -0.55 -33.53 1.61
CA LEU A 374 -0.20 -32.24 1.04
C LEU A 374 0.67 -31.39 1.97
N MET A 375 0.50 -31.53 3.29
CA MET A 375 1.33 -30.83 4.27
C MET A 375 2.81 -31.25 4.18
N LYS A 376 3.07 -32.55 3.94
CA LYS A 376 4.43 -33.05 3.73
C LYS A 376 5.06 -32.51 2.44
N GLU A 377 4.31 -32.48 1.34
CA GLU A 377 4.79 -31.94 0.06
C GLU A 377 5.01 -30.42 0.12
N LEU A 378 4.17 -29.69 0.87
CA LEU A 378 4.35 -28.25 1.11
C LEU A 378 5.61 -27.96 1.94
N ASP A 379 5.88 -28.75 2.98
CA ASP A 379 7.09 -28.59 3.81
C ASP A 379 8.37 -28.88 3.01
N GLU A 380 8.36 -29.90 2.13
CA GLU A 380 9.48 -30.14 1.21
C GLU A 380 9.63 -29.01 0.17
N MET A 381 8.53 -28.47 -0.36
CA MET A 381 8.57 -27.32 -1.24
C MET A 381 9.12 -26.07 -0.54
N GLU A 382 8.78 -25.84 0.73
CA GLU A 382 9.30 -24.72 1.52
C GLU A 382 10.81 -24.86 1.77
N LYS A 383 11.30 -26.08 2.04
CA LYS A 383 12.74 -26.37 2.13
C LYS A 383 13.47 -26.12 0.81
N VAL A 384 12.87 -26.49 -0.32
CA VAL A 384 13.45 -26.20 -1.64
C VAL A 384 13.46 -24.70 -1.92
N ASN A 385 12.39 -23.99 -1.54
CA ASN A 385 12.29 -22.55 -1.72
C ASN A 385 13.33 -21.80 -0.87
N ALA A 386 13.55 -22.23 0.37
CA ALA A 386 14.60 -21.68 1.23
C ALA A 386 16.00 -21.86 0.61
N LYS A 387 16.31 -23.06 0.08
CA LYS A 387 17.58 -23.32 -0.63
C LYS A 387 17.75 -22.47 -1.88
N LEU A 388 16.66 -22.25 -2.63
CA LEU A 388 16.69 -21.38 -3.80
C LEU A 388 16.95 -19.92 -3.39
N SER A 389 16.30 -19.46 -2.32
CA SER A 389 16.48 -18.09 -1.81
C SER A 389 17.94 -17.84 -1.41
N THR A 390 18.57 -18.78 -0.69
CA THR A 390 20.00 -18.67 -0.33
C THR A 390 20.91 -18.67 -1.56
N ALA A 391 20.62 -19.51 -2.57
CA ALA A 391 21.41 -19.54 -3.80
C ALA A 391 21.28 -18.24 -4.61
N VAL A 392 20.10 -17.64 -4.63
CA VAL A 392 19.88 -16.32 -5.27
C VAL A 392 20.65 -15.24 -4.53
N GLU A 393 20.60 -15.22 -3.20
CA GLU A 393 21.36 -14.27 -2.37
C GLU A 393 22.86 -14.36 -2.65
N ASP A 394 23.43 -15.57 -2.69
CA ASP A 394 24.85 -15.80 -3.03
C ASP A 394 25.21 -15.26 -4.42
N VAL A 395 24.37 -15.53 -5.43
CA VAL A 395 24.58 -15.01 -6.80
C VAL A 395 24.50 -13.48 -6.84
N THR A 396 23.55 -12.88 -6.13
CA THR A 396 23.45 -11.42 -6.07
C THR A 396 24.66 -10.79 -5.38
N LEU A 397 25.18 -11.43 -4.32
CA LEU A 397 26.36 -10.98 -3.60
C LEU A 397 27.60 -11.01 -4.50
N GLU A 398 27.83 -12.12 -5.21
CA GLU A 398 28.93 -12.24 -6.16
C GLU A 398 28.82 -11.24 -7.32
N HIS A 399 27.60 -11.00 -7.82
CA HIS A 399 27.35 -9.98 -8.83
C HIS A 399 27.68 -8.56 -8.31
N CYS A 400 27.31 -8.23 -7.08
CA CYS A 400 27.65 -6.96 -6.44
C CYS A 400 29.17 -6.80 -6.27
N LYS A 401 29.87 -7.83 -5.77
CA LYS A 401 31.34 -7.82 -5.67
C LYS A 401 31.99 -7.58 -7.02
N LYS A 402 31.54 -8.27 -8.07
CA LYS A 402 32.05 -8.10 -9.43
C LYS A 402 31.80 -6.70 -9.97
N ASN A 403 30.63 -6.11 -9.70
CA ASN A 403 30.34 -4.73 -10.06
C ASN A 403 31.25 -3.72 -9.35
N GLU A 404 31.55 -3.92 -8.06
CA GLU A 404 32.51 -3.05 -7.35
C GLU A 404 33.93 -3.18 -7.91
N ILE A 405 34.38 -4.41 -8.22
CA ILE A 405 35.66 -4.63 -8.91
C ILE A 405 35.68 -3.89 -10.26
N VAL A 406 34.58 -3.93 -11.01
CA VAL A 406 34.43 -3.23 -12.29
C VAL A 406 34.49 -1.71 -12.14
N LYS A 407 33.90 -1.15 -11.08
CA LYS A 407 33.98 0.29 -10.78
C LYS A 407 35.41 0.71 -10.45
N HIS A 408 36.10 -0.04 -9.58
CA HIS A 408 37.47 0.26 -9.18
C HIS A 408 38.48 0.09 -10.33
N HIS A 409 38.25 -0.86 -11.25
CA HIS A 409 39.13 -1.12 -12.40
C HIS A 409 38.55 -0.61 -13.72
N SER A 410 37.76 0.47 -13.67
CA SER A 410 37.06 1.01 -14.85
C SER A 410 37.98 1.38 -16.02
N GLN A 411 39.19 1.87 -15.71
CA GLN A 411 40.22 2.20 -16.70
C GLN A 411 40.82 0.95 -17.37
N GLU A 412 41.04 -0.12 -16.60
CA GLU A 412 41.56 -1.38 -17.14
C GLU A 412 40.51 -2.12 -17.96
N ILE A 413 39.23 -2.07 -17.58
CA ILE A 413 38.14 -2.69 -18.34
C ILE A 413 37.85 -1.92 -19.63
N THR A 414 37.91 -0.59 -19.60
CA THR A 414 37.82 0.21 -20.84
C THR A 414 39.03 -0.05 -21.73
N PHE A 415 40.21 -0.27 -21.16
CA PHE A 415 41.40 -0.71 -21.91
C PHE A 415 41.22 -2.11 -22.49
N GLN A 416 40.74 -3.10 -21.73
CA GLN A 416 40.45 -4.45 -22.22
C GLN A 416 39.39 -4.45 -23.34
N ARG A 417 38.31 -3.69 -23.17
CA ARG A 417 37.28 -3.52 -24.21
C ARG A 417 37.85 -2.85 -25.47
N ARG A 418 38.74 -1.87 -25.31
CA ARG A 418 39.43 -1.22 -26.42
C ARG A 418 40.40 -2.16 -27.13
N VAL A 419 41.17 -2.95 -26.38
CA VAL A 419 42.05 -4.00 -26.91
C VAL A 419 41.24 -5.06 -27.66
N PHE A 420 40.09 -5.47 -27.12
CA PHE A 420 39.18 -6.41 -27.79
C PHE A 420 38.64 -5.84 -29.10
N VAL A 421 38.17 -4.59 -29.10
CA VAL A 421 37.71 -3.92 -30.33
C VAL A 421 38.84 -3.71 -31.32
N ASP A 422 40.01 -3.27 -30.88
CA ASP A 422 41.18 -3.05 -31.75
C ASP A 422 41.72 -4.38 -32.31
N PHE A 423 41.58 -5.51 -31.59
CA PHE A 423 41.93 -6.85 -32.08
C PHE A 423 41.10 -7.25 -33.32
N PHE A 424 39.79 -6.94 -33.33
CA PHE A 424 38.91 -7.29 -34.46
C PHE A 424 38.86 -6.21 -35.55
N CYS A 425 38.93 -4.93 -35.16
CA CYS A 425 38.67 -3.81 -36.08
C CYS A 425 39.93 -3.11 -36.59
N ASN A 426 41.06 -3.17 -35.87
CA ASN A 426 42.30 -2.47 -36.26
C ASN A 426 43.57 -3.14 -35.67
N PRO A 427 43.98 -4.31 -36.20
CA PRO A 427 45.05 -5.12 -35.62
C PRO A 427 46.43 -4.44 -35.65
N GLU A 428 46.72 -3.59 -36.63
CA GLU A 428 48.00 -2.85 -36.71
C GLU A 428 48.16 -1.83 -35.60
N ARG A 429 47.06 -1.20 -35.15
CA ARG A 429 47.07 -0.26 -34.02
C ARG A 429 47.39 -0.98 -32.71
N LEU A 430 46.78 -2.15 -32.51
CA LEU A 430 47.07 -3.00 -31.35
C LEU A 430 48.52 -3.47 -31.35
N ARG A 431 49.05 -3.89 -32.51
CA ARG A 431 50.44 -4.35 -32.66
C ARG A 431 51.45 -3.25 -32.31
N ASN A 432 51.16 -1.99 -32.67
CA ASN A 432 51.99 -0.85 -32.31
C ASN A 432 51.94 -0.52 -30.82
N GLN A 433 50.74 -0.57 -30.21
CA GLN A 433 50.59 -0.38 -28.76
C GLN A 433 51.29 -1.46 -27.94
N VAL A 434 51.25 -2.72 -28.37
CA VAL A 434 51.97 -3.83 -27.72
C VAL A 434 53.48 -3.65 -27.85
N LYS A 435 53.99 -3.20 -29.01
CA LYS A 435 55.42 -2.89 -29.19
C LYS A 435 55.87 -1.75 -28.27
N GLU A 436 55.06 -0.70 -28.14
CA GLU A 436 55.33 0.43 -27.24
C GLU A 436 55.33 -0.01 -25.77
N LEU A 437 54.36 -0.81 -25.35
CA LEU A 437 54.31 -1.37 -23.99
C LEU A 437 55.51 -2.28 -23.71
N THR A 438 55.88 -3.13 -24.66
CA THR A 438 57.03 -4.03 -24.55
C THR A 438 58.32 -3.21 -24.40
N SER A 439 58.46 -2.12 -25.17
CA SER A 439 59.61 -1.21 -25.05
C SER A 439 59.70 -0.52 -23.68
N ARG A 440 58.57 -0.15 -23.08
CA ARG A 440 58.50 0.46 -21.75
C ARG A 440 58.82 -0.55 -20.63
N VAL A 441 58.37 -1.79 -20.77
CA VAL A 441 58.69 -2.87 -19.82
C VAL A 441 60.16 -3.26 -19.91
N THR A 442 60.73 -3.37 -21.12
CA THR A 442 62.17 -3.64 -21.28
C THR A 442 63.02 -2.51 -20.70
N ALA A 443 62.58 -1.25 -20.82
CA ALA A 443 63.28 -0.11 -20.22
C ALA A 443 63.23 -0.13 -18.67
N LEU A 444 62.13 -0.60 -18.09
CA LEU A 444 61.97 -0.76 -16.63
C LEU A 444 62.72 -1.98 -16.06
N GLN A 445 63.01 -3.00 -16.87
CA GLN A 445 63.80 -4.17 -16.46
C GLN A 445 65.31 -3.95 -16.58
N THR A 446 65.74 -2.94 -17.34
CA THR A 446 67.14 -2.51 -17.47
C THR A 446 67.55 -1.40 -16.49
N SER A 447 66.61 -0.95 -15.65
CA SER A 447 66.86 -0.13 -14.46
C SER A 447 66.78 -0.98 -13.21
#